data_AF-A0A352N8T4-F1
#
_entry.id   AF-A0A352N8T4-F1
#
_cell.length_a   1.000
_cell.length_b   1.000
_cell.length_c   1.000
_cell.angle_alpha   90.00
_cell.angle_beta   90.00
_cell.angle_gamma   90.00
#
_symmetry.space_group_name_H-M   'P 1'
#
loop_
_entity.id
_entity.type
_entity.pdbx_description
1 polymer ?
#
loop_
_entity_poly.entity_id
_entity_poly.type
_entity_poly.pdbx_seq_one_letter_code
_entity_poly.pdbx_strand_id
1 'polypeptide(L)'
;MKKLSQFRKQDLEPYTFPGTDAAVMHVREKIPERELRKICGKFKNTQLRYYSTEEGWDVKIPWWNIAGLDAAGQFERVKRGWDHEHCSFCNESVGIGENCFLHENEDKNGNYLFCQKCYAKIKK
;
A
#
# COMPACT_ATOMS: atom_id res chain seq x y z
N MET A 1 7.11 14.26 8.63
CA MET A 1 6.78 13.88 7.23
C MET A 1 7.51 14.83 6.30
N LYS A 2 8.35 14.33 5.38
CA LYS A 2 9.05 15.18 4.39
C LYS A 2 8.02 15.94 3.53
N LYS A 3 8.33 17.18 3.16
CA LYS A 3 7.53 18.04 2.26
C LYS A 3 7.99 17.85 0.81
N LEU A 4 7.09 18.03 -0.16
CA LEU A 4 7.42 17.97 -1.60
C LEU A 4 8.62 18.86 -1.98
N SER A 5 8.76 20.02 -1.34
CA SER A 5 9.86 20.97 -1.61
C SER A 5 11.25 20.47 -1.25
N GLN A 6 11.36 19.35 -0.53
CA GLN A 6 12.63 18.75 -0.10
C GLN A 6 13.21 17.76 -1.12
N PHE A 7 12.48 17.42 -2.18
CA PHE A 7 12.91 16.47 -3.21
C PHE A 7 13.39 17.21 -4.47
N ARG A 8 14.24 16.55 -5.27
CA ARG A 8 14.61 16.98 -6.63
C ARG A 8 14.20 15.93 -7.64
N LYS A 9 13.82 16.36 -8.85
CA LYS A 9 13.36 15.42 -9.89
C LYS A 9 14.40 14.38 -10.29
N GLN A 10 15.68 14.73 -10.21
CA GLN A 10 16.79 13.83 -10.54
C GLN A 10 16.95 12.67 -9.53
N ASP A 11 16.43 12.83 -8.31
CA ASP A 11 16.51 11.81 -7.25
C ASP A 11 15.30 10.85 -7.29
N LEU A 12 14.38 11.04 -8.24
CA LEU A 12 13.13 10.28 -8.35
C LEU A 12 13.22 9.30 -9.53
N GLU A 13 12.92 8.04 -9.24
CA GLU A 13 12.92 6.98 -10.25
C GLU A 13 11.55 6.84 -10.90
N PRO A 14 11.45 6.84 -12.25
CA PRO A 14 10.18 6.57 -12.92
C PRO A 14 9.73 5.13 -12.66
N TYR A 15 8.44 4.96 -12.39
CA TYR A 15 7.84 3.66 -12.11
C TYR A 15 6.46 3.57 -12.75
N THR A 16 6.14 2.44 -13.33
CA THR A 16 4.78 2.16 -13.80
C THR A 16 4.18 1.14 -12.86
N PHE A 17 3.08 1.49 -12.19
CA PHE A 17 2.48 0.59 -11.21
C PHE A 17 1.87 -0.64 -11.93
N PRO A 18 2.39 -1.86 -11.69
CA PRO A 18 1.98 -3.04 -12.44
C PRO A 18 0.66 -3.64 -11.92
N GLY A 19 0.20 -3.21 -10.75
CA GLY A 19 -0.82 -3.93 -9.98
C GLY A 19 -0.30 -5.26 -9.45
N THR A 20 -1.11 -5.91 -8.62
CA THR A 20 -0.89 -7.30 -8.22
C THR A 20 -2.21 -7.91 -7.74
N ASP A 21 -2.20 -9.22 -7.56
CA ASP A 21 -3.25 -9.87 -6.77
C ASP A 21 -3.17 -9.40 -5.32
N ALA A 22 -4.31 -9.39 -4.64
CA ALA A 22 -4.37 -9.19 -3.20
C ALA A 22 -4.52 -10.54 -2.50
N ALA A 23 -3.90 -10.67 -1.34
CA ALA A 23 -4.26 -11.64 -0.33
C ALA A 23 -5.26 -10.98 0.64
N VAL A 24 -6.38 -11.64 0.90
CA VAL A 24 -7.46 -11.11 1.73
C VAL A 24 -7.70 -12.04 2.91
N MET A 25 -7.56 -11.52 4.12
CA MET A 25 -7.94 -12.22 5.34
C MET A 25 -9.28 -11.69 5.83
N HIS A 26 -10.22 -12.60 6.08
CA HIS A 26 -11.55 -12.28 6.58
C HIS A 26 -11.59 -12.39 8.10
N VAL A 27 -11.85 -11.29 8.77
CA VAL A 27 -12.08 -11.24 10.22
C VAL A 27 -13.56 -10.99 10.44
N ARG A 28 -14.35 -12.06 10.53
CA ARG A 28 -15.82 -12.03 10.68
C ARG A 28 -16.25 -11.74 12.13
N GLU A 29 -15.64 -10.71 12.70
CA GLU A 29 -15.93 -10.21 14.04
C GLU A 29 -15.94 -8.67 14.00
N LYS A 30 -17.01 -8.05 14.50
CA LYS A 30 -17.12 -6.58 14.56
C LYS A 30 -16.38 -6.02 15.78
N ILE A 31 -15.06 -5.98 15.67
CA ILE A 31 -14.19 -5.32 16.65
C ILE A 31 -13.75 -3.94 16.18
N PRO A 32 -13.33 -3.04 17.08
CA PRO A 32 -12.72 -1.77 16.69
C PRO A 32 -11.45 -1.98 15.87
N GLU A 33 -11.19 -1.11 14.88
CA GLU A 33 -9.99 -1.19 14.02
C GLU A 33 -8.68 -1.23 14.82
N ARG A 34 -8.63 -0.55 15.98
CA ARG A 34 -7.47 -0.58 16.88
C ARG A 34 -7.17 -2.00 17.39
N GLU A 35 -8.19 -2.79 17.71
CA GLU A 35 -8.02 -4.19 18.13
C GLU A 35 -7.65 -5.07 16.94
N LEU A 36 -8.30 -4.85 15.78
CA LEU A 36 -7.94 -5.53 14.52
C LEU A 36 -6.47 -5.35 14.15
N ARG A 37 -5.93 -4.13 14.31
CA ARG A 37 -4.51 -3.83 14.08
C ARG A 37 -3.58 -4.59 15.04
N LYS A 38 -4.03 -4.91 16.26
CA LYS A 38 -3.26 -5.77 17.18
C LYS A 38 -3.24 -7.22 16.69
N ILE A 39 -4.39 -7.74 16.25
CA ILE A 39 -4.50 -9.08 15.65
C ILE A 39 -3.60 -9.20 14.42
N CYS A 40 -3.61 -8.18 13.56
CA CYS A 40 -2.77 -8.09 12.38
C CYS A 40 -1.31 -7.70 12.71
N GLY A 41 -0.95 -7.57 13.98
CA GLY A 41 0.37 -7.13 14.44
C GLY A 41 1.52 -8.06 14.06
N LYS A 42 1.24 -9.31 13.65
CA LYS A 42 2.23 -10.20 13.04
C LYS A 42 2.67 -9.76 11.63
N PHE A 43 1.89 -8.89 10.98
CA PHE A 43 2.13 -8.40 9.62
C PHE A 43 2.67 -6.96 9.60
N LYS A 44 3.28 -6.48 10.69
CA LYS A 44 3.69 -5.07 10.92
C LYS A 44 4.53 -4.43 9.82
N ASN A 45 5.29 -5.22 9.06
CA ASN A 45 6.16 -4.73 7.98
C ASN A 45 5.46 -4.74 6.60
N THR A 46 4.14 -4.90 6.58
CA THR A 46 3.37 -5.09 5.36
C THR A 46 2.38 -3.96 5.19
N GLN A 47 2.11 -3.60 3.93
CA GLN A 47 1.07 -2.64 3.60
C GLN A 47 -0.31 -3.31 3.75
N LEU A 48 -0.92 -3.11 4.91
CA LEU A 48 -2.26 -3.61 5.22
C LEU A 48 -3.30 -2.54 4.90
N ARG A 49 -4.36 -2.94 4.20
CA ARG A 49 -5.57 -2.14 4.02
C ARG A 49 -6.74 -2.81 4.74
N TYR A 50 -7.50 -2.05 5.50
CA TYR A 50 -8.61 -2.54 6.31
C TYR A 50 -9.92 -2.04 5.73
N TYR A 51 -10.84 -2.95 5.44
CA TYR A 51 -12.16 -2.65 4.88
C TYR A 51 -13.22 -3.17 5.84
N SER A 52 -14.08 -2.29 6.35
CA SER A 52 -15.22 -2.70 7.16
C SER A 52 -16.32 -3.29 6.27
N THR A 53 -16.97 -4.34 6.75
CA THR A 53 -18.04 -5.08 6.06
C THR A 53 -19.22 -5.28 7.01
N GLU A 54 -20.36 -5.74 6.49
CA GLU A 54 -21.52 -6.06 7.33
C GLU A 54 -21.25 -7.18 8.34
N GLU A 55 -20.28 -8.06 8.07
CA GLU A 55 -19.95 -9.23 8.89
C GLU A 55 -18.69 -9.04 9.75
N GLY A 56 -17.97 -7.92 9.60
CA GLY A 56 -16.68 -7.69 10.27
C GLY A 56 -15.72 -6.91 9.38
N TRP A 57 -14.56 -7.48 9.07
CA TRP A 57 -13.49 -6.81 8.33
C TRP A 57 -12.87 -7.71 7.26
N ASP A 58 -12.49 -7.08 6.14
CA ASP A 58 -11.56 -7.64 5.17
C ASP A 58 -10.22 -6.92 5.28
N VAL A 59 -9.14 -7.68 5.44
CA VAL A 59 -7.77 -7.14 5.51
C VAL A 59 -7.04 -7.53 4.24
N LYS A 60 -6.69 -6.55 3.40
CA LYS A 60 -5.97 -6.78 2.14
C LYS A 60 -4.48 -6.51 2.28
N ILE A 61 -3.70 -7.34 1.60
CA ILE A 61 -2.24 -7.28 1.50
C ILE A 61 -1.84 -7.54 0.04
N PRO A 62 -0.79 -6.91 -0.51
CA PRO A 62 -0.22 -7.32 -1.79
C PRO A 62 0.17 -8.81 -1.76
N TRP A 63 -0.16 -9.59 -2.80
CA TRP A 63 0.11 -11.04 -2.82
C TRP A 63 1.59 -11.40 -2.67
N TRP A 64 2.49 -10.64 -3.28
CA TRP A 64 3.93 -10.88 -3.14
C TRP A 64 4.45 -10.67 -1.71
N ASN A 65 3.67 -10.03 -0.85
CA ASN A 65 3.99 -9.77 0.53
C ASN A 65 3.51 -10.86 1.50
N ILE A 66 2.83 -11.92 1.04
CA ILE A 66 2.38 -13.01 1.91
C ILE A 66 3.34 -14.19 2.02
N ALA A 67 4.48 -14.15 1.31
CA ALA A 67 5.47 -15.21 1.35
C ALA A 67 5.94 -15.48 2.79
N GLY A 68 5.74 -16.70 3.28
CA GLY A 68 6.08 -17.10 4.67
C GLY A 68 5.09 -16.62 5.75
N LEU A 69 4.05 -15.86 5.40
CA LEU A 69 3.02 -15.37 6.33
C LEU A 69 1.76 -16.26 6.34
N ASP A 70 1.50 -16.97 5.24
CA ASP A 70 0.31 -17.82 5.08
C ASP A 70 0.58 -19.31 5.35
N ALA A 71 1.18 -19.62 6.50
CA ALA A 71 1.41 -21.03 6.88
C ALA A 71 0.11 -21.81 7.17
N ALA A 72 -0.99 -21.10 7.42
CA ALA A 72 -2.25 -21.66 7.89
C ALA A 72 -3.43 -21.48 6.90
N GLY A 73 -3.19 -21.02 5.68
CA GLY A 73 -4.23 -20.82 4.66
C GLY A 73 -5.28 -19.78 5.06
N GLN A 74 -4.86 -18.72 5.76
CA GLN A 74 -5.73 -17.66 6.28
C GLN A 74 -6.10 -16.61 5.23
N PHE A 75 -5.50 -16.68 4.04
CA PHE A 75 -5.67 -15.68 2.99
C PHE A 75 -6.37 -16.26 1.75
N GLU A 76 -7.39 -15.57 1.29
CA GLU A 76 -7.95 -15.74 -0.05
C GLU A 76 -7.15 -14.93 -1.07
N ARG A 77 -6.84 -15.52 -2.22
CA ARG A 77 -6.24 -14.79 -3.35
C ARG A 77 -7.32 -14.12 -4.20
N VAL A 78 -7.34 -12.79 -4.17
CA VAL A 78 -8.19 -11.98 -5.06
C VAL A 78 -7.37 -11.49 -6.24
N LYS A 79 -7.66 -12.02 -7.43
CA LYS A 79 -6.99 -11.64 -8.67
C LYS A 79 -7.15 -10.15 -8.95
N ARG A 80 -6.03 -9.47 -9.23
CA ARG A 80 -5.96 -8.01 -9.43
C ARG A 80 -6.60 -7.20 -8.29
N GLY A 81 -6.66 -7.77 -7.08
CA GLY A 81 -7.30 -7.14 -5.92
C GLY A 81 -6.52 -5.97 -5.33
N TRP A 82 -5.29 -5.71 -5.82
CA TRP A 82 -4.44 -4.59 -5.48
C TRP A 82 -4.14 -3.77 -6.76
N ASP A 83 -5.10 -2.92 -7.10
CA ASP A 83 -5.22 -2.25 -8.39
C ASP A 83 -4.86 -0.76 -8.39
N HIS A 84 -4.47 -0.22 -7.23
CA HIS A 84 -3.94 1.13 -7.13
C HIS A 84 -3.03 1.29 -5.92
N GLU A 85 -2.14 2.28 -5.99
CA GLU A 85 -1.41 2.84 -4.85
C GLU A 85 -1.82 4.28 -4.59
N HIS A 86 -1.47 4.82 -3.42
CA HIS A 86 -1.72 6.23 -3.11
C HIS A 86 -0.43 7.05 -3.13
N CYS A 87 -0.51 8.23 -3.74
CA CYS A 87 0.55 9.24 -3.65
C CYS A 87 0.80 9.62 -2.20
N SER A 88 2.06 9.55 -1.76
CA SER A 88 2.47 9.83 -0.37
C SER A 88 2.26 11.28 0.08
N PHE A 89 1.88 12.19 -0.82
CA PHE A 89 1.77 13.63 -0.55
C PHE A 89 0.36 14.20 -0.74
N CYS A 90 -0.38 13.74 -1.74
CA CYS A 90 -1.75 14.20 -2.00
C CYS A 90 -2.81 13.11 -1.86
N ASN A 91 -2.39 11.87 -1.59
CA ASN A 91 -3.26 10.70 -1.45
C ASN A 91 -4.09 10.36 -2.70
N GLU A 92 -3.84 11.00 -3.84
CA GLU A 92 -4.42 10.58 -5.13
C GLU A 92 -3.99 9.17 -5.48
N SER A 93 -4.93 8.41 -6.05
CA SER A 93 -4.66 7.06 -6.54
C SER A 93 -3.78 7.09 -7.78
N VAL A 94 -2.89 6.10 -7.88
CA VAL A 94 -2.13 5.73 -9.09
C VAL A 94 -2.57 4.33 -9.47
N GLY A 95 -3.28 4.22 -10.58
CA GLY A 95 -3.85 2.96 -11.07
C GLY A 95 -2.85 2.08 -11.82
N ILE A 96 -3.27 0.87 -12.17
CA ILE A 96 -2.48 -0.07 -12.99
C ILE A 96 -2.12 0.58 -14.33
N GLY A 97 -0.83 0.51 -14.70
CA GLY A 97 -0.31 1.04 -15.96
C GLY A 97 -0.08 2.56 -15.94
N GLU A 98 -0.44 3.25 -14.86
CA GLU A 98 -0.14 4.66 -14.71
C GLU A 98 1.33 4.87 -14.31
N ASN A 99 1.94 5.90 -14.89
CA ASN A 99 3.27 6.33 -14.52
C ASN A 99 3.24 7.10 -13.20
N CYS A 100 4.15 6.79 -12.30
CA CYS A 100 4.45 7.51 -11.09
C CYS A 100 5.96 7.54 -10.87
N PHE A 101 6.38 8.03 -9.71
CA PHE A 101 7.79 8.13 -9.37
C PHE A 101 8.02 7.65 -7.95
N LEU A 102 9.16 7.00 -7.71
CA LEU A 102 9.57 6.49 -6.42
C LEU A 102 10.78 7.25 -5.90
N HIS A 103 10.88 7.37 -4.58
CA HIS A 103 12.09 7.75 -3.87
C HIS A 103 12.16 6.92 -2.59
N GLU A 104 13.34 6.42 -2.24
CA GLU A 104 13.50 5.65 -1.01
C GLU A 104 13.04 6.44 0.22
N ASN A 105 12.33 5.78 1.13
CA ASN A 105 11.94 6.36 2.40
C ASN A 105 12.91 5.92 3.49
N GLU A 106 14.00 6.65 3.67
CA GLU A 106 15.02 6.33 4.69
C GLU A 106 14.45 6.18 6.11
N ASP A 107 13.33 6.87 6.42
CA ASP A 107 12.68 6.84 7.72
C ASP A 107 11.76 5.61 7.91
N LYS A 108 11.40 4.91 6.83
CA LYS A 108 10.46 3.78 6.84
C LYS A 108 10.82 2.78 5.76
N ASN A 109 11.03 1.51 6.12
CA ASN A 109 11.30 0.42 5.17
C ASN A 109 10.28 0.35 4.01
N GLY A 110 10.55 1.06 2.91
CA GLY A 110 9.59 1.34 1.83
C GLY A 110 9.95 2.58 1.00
N ASN A 111 9.06 2.97 0.09
CA ASN A 111 9.26 4.09 -0.83
C ASN A 111 8.21 5.19 -0.63
N TYR A 112 8.61 6.44 -0.86
CA TYR A 112 7.68 7.52 -1.20
C TYR A 112 7.22 7.31 -2.64
N LEU A 113 5.91 7.38 -2.86
CA LEU A 113 5.30 7.33 -4.20
C LEU A 113 4.73 8.70 -4.56
N PHE A 114 5.09 9.21 -5.74
CA PHE A 114 4.66 10.51 -6.25
C PHE A 114 3.78 10.29 -7.49
N CYS A 115 2.52 10.74 -7.45
CA CYS A 115 1.71 10.82 -8.67
C CYS A 115 2.27 11.90 -9.62
N GLN A 116 1.86 11.86 -10.89
CA GLN A 116 2.25 12.84 -11.91
C GLN A 116 2.04 14.29 -11.46
N LYS A 117 0.92 14.59 -10.80
CA LYS A 117 0.61 15.95 -10.33
C LYS A 117 1.57 16.44 -9.26
N CYS A 118 1.99 15.56 -8.35
CA CYS A 118 2.98 15.89 -7.32
C CYS A 118 4.38 16.04 -7.92
N TYR A 119 4.78 15.13 -8.82
CA TYR A 119 6.05 15.23 -9.53
C TYR A 119 6.18 16.54 -10.33
N ALA A 120 5.11 16.96 -11.00
CA ALA A 120 5.09 18.21 -11.78
C ALA A 120 5.40 19.45 -10.93
N LYS A 121 5.07 19.43 -9.62
CA LYS A 121 5.33 20.54 -8.66
C LYS A 121 6.74 20.54 -8.09
N ILE A 122 7.51 19.46 -8.26
CA ILE A 122 8.90 19.39 -7.78
C ILE A 122 9.76 20.28 -8.69
N LYS A 123 10.64 21.08 -8.08
CA LYS A 123 11.61 21.89 -8.83
C LYS A 123 12.53 20.96 -9.62
N LYS A 124 12.98 21.43 -10.79
CA LYS A 124 13.98 20.69 -11.58
C LYS A 124 15.17 20.32 -10.70
#